data_AF-A0A1B7MP90-F1
#
_entry.id   AF-A0A1B7MP90-F1
#
_cell.length_a   1.000
_cell.length_b   1.000
_cell.length_c   1.000
_cell.angle_alpha   90.00
_cell.angle_beta   90.00
_cell.angle_gamma   90.00
#
_symmetry.space_group_name_H-M   'P 1'
#
loop_
_entity.id
_entity.type
_entity.pdbx_description
1 polymer ?
#
loop_
_entity_poly.entity_id
_entity_poly.type
_entity_poly.pdbx_seq_one_letter_code
_entity_poly.pdbx_strand_id
1 'polypeptide(L)'
;MHYRISSSDSSHSHKTWAEHSAQDFYGHSSPSPPTPNAPHIHTVSLPVSITNAPHLHTVLLPHPYAASHQSPVSYQHSSTSHPSLMVLHPLLSRGPNLMFNVTRDLAYVQLRPDCLPTMLQEPAVHPPVFHMTIAIFELHTWSIEVMNPRCITVHDVLLRIREQLNRSAAAHEMRNPSHAVAMDSFRARCRADPREHAQGVKRVDFLGPKVFFNGLTRARDGSDSWDLHFSHGV
;
A
#
# COMPACT_ATOMS: atom_id res chain seq x y z
N MET A 1 -7.92 17.83 -56.84
CA MET A 1 -8.14 16.50 -56.19
C MET A 1 -9.23 16.68 -55.15
N HIS A 2 -10.44 16.16 -55.42
CA HIS A 2 -11.60 16.30 -54.55
C HIS A 2 -11.80 15.00 -53.76
N TYR A 3 -11.76 15.07 -52.44
CA TYR A 3 -12.05 13.93 -51.56
C TYR A 3 -13.53 14.01 -51.15
N ARG A 4 -14.33 13.05 -51.62
CA ARG A 4 -15.68 12.77 -51.13
C ARG A 4 -15.55 12.05 -49.78
N ILE A 5 -16.09 12.64 -48.73
CA ILE A 5 -16.29 11.99 -47.43
C ILE A 5 -17.68 11.36 -47.47
N SER A 6 -17.74 10.05 -47.58
CA SER A 6 -18.97 9.27 -47.43
C SER A 6 -19.30 9.15 -45.94
N SER A 7 -20.47 9.68 -45.54
CA SER A 7 -21.05 9.47 -44.22
C SER A 7 -21.67 8.08 -44.17
N SER A 8 -21.28 7.28 -43.19
CA SER A 8 -21.92 5.98 -42.91
C SER A 8 -22.89 6.16 -41.76
N ASP A 9 -24.18 6.01 -42.06
CA ASP A 9 -25.27 5.95 -41.11
C ASP A 9 -25.07 4.80 -40.12
N SER A 10 -25.12 5.12 -38.82
CA SER A 10 -25.13 4.15 -37.73
C SER A 10 -26.56 3.97 -37.24
N SER A 11 -27.13 2.82 -37.57
CA SER A 11 -28.47 2.41 -37.15
C SER A 11 -28.55 2.25 -35.64
N HIS A 12 -29.28 3.16 -34.99
CA HIS A 12 -29.67 3.06 -33.59
C HIS A 12 -30.58 1.85 -33.34
N SER A 13 -30.06 0.86 -32.61
CA SER A 13 -30.88 -0.21 -32.02
C SER A 13 -31.31 0.21 -30.61
N HIS A 14 -32.54 0.72 -30.50
CA HIS A 14 -33.19 0.98 -29.22
C HIS A 14 -33.59 -0.35 -28.58
N LYS A 15 -32.88 -0.75 -27.52
CA LYS A 15 -33.28 -1.86 -26.64
C LYS A 15 -33.96 -1.27 -25.40
N THR A 16 -35.29 -1.24 -25.45
CA THR A 16 -36.19 -0.97 -24.32
C THR A 16 -36.00 -2.03 -23.25
N TRP A 17 -35.56 -1.65 -22.05
CA TRP A 17 -35.60 -2.49 -20.87
C TRP A 17 -36.89 -2.20 -20.10
N ALA A 18 -37.70 -3.24 -19.99
CA ALA A 18 -38.96 -3.23 -19.26
C ALA A 18 -38.72 -3.11 -17.74
N GLU A 19 -39.53 -2.25 -17.14
CA GLU A 19 -39.75 -2.13 -15.71
C GLU A 19 -40.26 -3.46 -15.14
N HIS A 20 -39.58 -4.00 -14.14
CA HIS A 20 -40.13 -5.04 -13.27
C HIS A 20 -40.09 -4.55 -11.83
N SER A 21 -41.25 -4.00 -11.46
CA SER A 21 -41.97 -4.10 -10.20
C SER A 21 -41.20 -4.53 -8.94
N ALA A 22 -41.20 -3.61 -7.98
CA ALA A 22 -40.97 -3.84 -6.57
C ALA A 22 -41.95 -4.90 -6.01
N GLN A 23 -41.41 -5.88 -5.30
CA GLN A 23 -42.17 -6.74 -4.41
C GLN A 23 -41.59 -6.57 -3.01
N ASP A 24 -42.38 -5.91 -2.15
CA ASP A 24 -42.18 -5.77 -0.72
C ASP A 24 -42.16 -7.16 -0.05
N PHE A 25 -41.07 -7.48 0.64
CA PHE A 25 -40.98 -8.62 1.54
C PHE A 25 -40.80 -8.12 2.98
N TYR A 26 -41.91 -8.02 3.69
CA TYR A 26 -41.92 -7.95 5.16
C TYR A 26 -41.68 -9.36 5.71
N GLY A 27 -40.60 -9.54 6.47
CA GLY A 27 -40.18 -10.84 7.00
C GLY A 27 -39.53 -10.75 8.38
N HIS A 28 -40.38 -10.78 9.40
CA HIS A 28 -40.22 -11.33 10.76
C HIS A 28 -38.81 -11.45 11.38
N SER A 29 -38.56 -10.62 12.39
CA SER A 29 -37.47 -10.79 13.37
C SER A 29 -37.88 -11.82 14.44
N SER A 30 -37.13 -12.92 14.55
CA SER A 30 -37.20 -13.84 15.69
C SER A 30 -36.15 -13.46 16.74
N PRO A 31 -36.49 -13.42 18.04
CA PRO A 31 -35.53 -13.19 19.11
C PRO A 31 -34.71 -14.44 19.43
N SER A 32 -33.38 -14.29 19.46
CA SER A 32 -32.45 -15.35 19.88
C SER A 32 -32.41 -15.49 21.41
N PRO A 33 -32.31 -16.72 21.96
CA PRO A 33 -32.23 -16.96 23.40
C PRO A 33 -30.83 -16.68 23.99
N PRO A 34 -30.73 -16.39 25.31
CA PRO A 34 -29.48 -16.14 25.99
C PRO A 34 -28.67 -17.43 26.22
N THR A 35 -27.39 -17.41 25.89
CA THR A 35 -26.42 -18.48 26.20
C THR A 35 -25.83 -18.32 27.61
N PRO A 36 -25.71 -19.41 28.39
CA PRO A 36 -25.15 -19.39 29.74
C PRO A 36 -23.63 -19.66 29.77
N ASN A 37 -22.95 -18.94 30.66
CA ASN A 37 -21.72 -19.28 31.38
C ASN A 37 -20.48 -19.70 30.57
N ALA A 38 -19.56 -18.74 30.38
CA ALA A 38 -18.15 -19.02 30.06
C ALA A 38 -17.31 -19.14 31.35
N PRO A 39 -16.30 -20.05 31.42
CA PRO A 39 -15.51 -20.30 32.62
C PRO A 39 -14.40 -19.24 32.83
N HIS A 40 -14.18 -18.89 34.09
CA HIS A 40 -13.06 -18.04 34.54
C HIS A 40 -11.71 -18.70 34.25
N ILE A 41 -10.83 -17.98 33.55
CA ILE A 41 -9.43 -18.39 33.31
C ILE A 41 -8.54 -17.63 34.29
N HIS A 42 -7.72 -18.38 35.03
CA HIS A 42 -6.79 -17.88 36.03
C HIS A 42 -5.67 -17.04 35.42
N THR A 43 -5.38 -15.91 36.08
CA THR A 43 -4.26 -15.01 35.78
C THR A 43 -2.93 -15.67 36.18
N VAL A 44 -2.05 -15.89 35.21
CA VAL A 44 -0.68 -16.37 35.44
C VAL A 44 0.25 -15.17 35.62
N SER A 45 0.92 -15.10 36.76
CA SER A 45 1.90 -14.05 37.09
C SER A 45 3.17 -14.18 36.25
N LEU A 46 3.64 -13.04 35.71
CA LEU A 46 4.89 -12.91 34.95
C LEU A 46 6.13 -12.99 35.86
N PRO A 47 7.26 -13.55 35.37
CA PRO A 47 8.51 -13.65 36.12
C PRO A 47 9.21 -12.29 36.25
N VAL A 48 9.70 -12.02 37.45
CA VAL A 48 10.47 -10.85 37.84
C VAL A 48 11.85 -10.87 37.17
N SER A 49 12.17 -9.83 36.40
CA SER A 49 13.50 -9.65 35.81
C SER A 49 14.52 -9.25 36.88
N ILE A 50 15.55 -10.07 37.03
CA ILE A 50 16.64 -9.86 37.98
C ILE A 50 17.65 -8.91 37.33
N THR A 51 17.65 -7.66 37.79
CA THR A 51 18.66 -6.65 37.48
C THR A 51 19.93 -6.96 38.25
N ASN A 52 20.99 -7.44 37.58
CA ASN A 52 22.39 -7.31 38.02
C ASN A 52 23.34 -7.87 36.93
N ALA A 53 23.74 -7.03 35.98
CA ALA A 53 24.89 -7.31 35.11
C ALA A 53 26.02 -6.31 35.46
N PRO A 54 27.25 -6.79 35.71
CA PRO A 54 28.36 -5.94 36.13
C PRO A 54 28.91 -5.13 34.94
N HIS A 55 29.04 -3.82 35.14
CA HIS A 55 29.70 -2.90 34.22
C HIS A 55 31.20 -3.22 34.10
N LEU A 56 31.63 -3.65 32.92
CA LEU A 56 33.06 -3.71 32.58
C LEU A 56 33.54 -2.32 32.14
N HIS A 57 34.43 -1.74 32.93
CA HIS A 57 35.13 -0.49 32.61
C HIS A 57 36.21 -0.74 31.55
N THR A 58 36.05 -0.14 30.38
CA THR A 58 37.09 -0.09 29.34
C THR A 58 38.14 0.94 29.74
N VAL A 59 39.37 0.49 29.97
CA VAL A 59 40.53 1.35 30.29
C VAL A 59 41.12 1.90 28.99
N LEU A 60 41.24 3.22 28.88
CA LEU A 60 41.92 3.90 27.78
C LEU A 60 43.42 3.97 28.06
N LEU A 61 44.23 3.40 27.16
CA LEU A 61 45.69 3.49 27.19
C LEU A 61 46.17 4.78 26.49
N PRO A 62 47.11 5.53 27.09
CA PRO A 62 47.68 6.73 26.50
C PRO A 62 48.55 6.39 25.28
N HIS A 63 48.24 7.01 24.15
CA HIS A 63 49.06 6.93 22.94
C HIS A 63 50.12 8.06 22.96
N PRO A 64 51.42 7.74 22.91
CA PRO A 64 52.46 8.75 22.82
C PRO A 64 52.55 9.31 21.40
N TYR A 65 52.60 10.62 21.35
CA TYR A 65 52.87 11.47 20.19
C TYR A 65 54.10 10.99 19.40
N ALA A 66 53.95 10.89 18.07
CA ALA A 66 55.04 11.13 17.13
C ALA A 66 54.48 11.73 15.83
N ALA A 67 55.02 12.89 15.48
CA ALA A 67 54.68 13.68 14.31
C ALA A 67 55.10 12.99 13.00
N SER A 68 54.36 13.22 11.91
CA SER A 68 54.88 13.74 10.62
C SER A 68 53.81 13.68 9.53
N HIS A 69 53.75 14.77 8.75
CA HIS A 69 52.85 15.04 7.65
C HIS A 69 52.98 14.02 6.49
N GLN A 70 51.94 13.22 6.27
CA GLN A 70 51.55 12.73 4.95
C GLN A 70 50.03 12.68 4.92
N SER A 71 49.41 13.46 4.03
CA SER A 71 47.96 13.43 3.80
C SER A 71 47.59 12.01 3.35
N PRO A 72 46.80 11.26 4.15
CA PRO A 72 46.33 9.97 3.71
C PRO A 72 45.34 10.24 2.58
N VAL A 73 45.62 9.72 1.40
CA VAL A 73 44.57 9.48 0.41
C VAL A 73 43.61 8.52 1.11
N SER A 74 42.56 9.07 1.71
CA SER A 74 41.47 8.29 2.28
C SER A 74 40.79 7.62 1.09
N TYR A 75 41.29 6.44 0.72
CA TYR A 75 40.48 5.47 0.02
C TYR A 75 39.30 5.23 0.95
N GLN A 76 38.18 5.90 0.66
CA GLN A 76 36.91 5.57 1.26
C GLN A 76 36.73 4.09 0.98
N HIS A 77 36.97 3.28 2.02
CA HIS A 77 36.62 1.89 2.01
C HIS A 77 35.16 1.88 1.62
N SER A 78 34.88 1.41 0.40
CA SER A 78 33.58 0.94 -0.01
C SER A 78 33.27 -0.19 0.94
N SER A 79 32.76 0.15 2.13
CA SER A 79 32.20 -0.78 3.08
C SER A 79 31.21 -1.54 2.23
N THR A 80 31.55 -2.79 1.93
CA THR A 80 30.63 -3.75 1.34
C THR A 80 29.47 -3.79 2.30
N SER A 81 28.47 -2.97 2.00
CA SER A 81 27.31 -2.74 2.82
C SER A 81 26.62 -4.10 2.88
N HIS A 82 26.82 -4.81 3.99
CA HIS A 82 26.05 -5.98 4.29
C HIS A 82 24.58 -5.59 4.03
N PRO A 83 23.83 -6.37 3.24
CA PRO A 83 22.46 -6.05 2.93
C PRO A 83 21.73 -5.92 4.25
N SER A 84 21.49 -4.67 4.67
CA SER A 84 20.79 -4.41 5.91
C SER A 84 19.46 -5.13 5.78
N LEU A 85 19.21 -6.06 6.70
CA LEU A 85 17.97 -6.82 6.72
C LEU A 85 16.87 -5.87 7.18
N MET A 86 16.35 -5.08 6.24
CA MET A 86 15.20 -4.24 6.44
C MET A 86 13.98 -5.13 6.65
N VAL A 87 13.40 -5.04 7.84
CA VAL A 87 12.19 -5.74 8.24
C VAL A 87 11.01 -4.81 7.99
N LEU A 88 10.05 -5.27 7.18
CA LEU A 88 8.83 -4.52 6.89
C LEU A 88 7.86 -4.60 8.07
N HIS A 89 7.13 -3.51 8.32
CA HIS A 89 6.09 -3.49 9.35
C HIS A 89 4.99 -4.54 9.08
N PRO A 90 4.45 -5.25 10.09
CA PRO A 90 3.45 -6.30 9.89
C PRO A 90 2.15 -5.87 9.21
N LEU A 91 1.77 -4.58 9.31
CA LEU A 91 0.62 -4.02 8.61
C LEU A 91 0.84 -3.80 7.11
N LEU A 92 2.10 -3.61 6.70
CA LEU A 92 2.47 -3.48 5.29
C LEU A 92 2.86 -4.82 4.69
N SER A 93 3.15 -5.82 5.51
CA SER A 93 3.44 -7.17 5.06
C SER A 93 2.19 -7.85 4.51
N ARG A 94 2.38 -8.84 3.64
CA ARG A 94 1.27 -9.62 3.08
C ARG A 94 0.53 -10.38 4.18
N GLY A 95 -0.73 -10.04 4.43
CA GLY A 95 -1.53 -10.66 5.49
C GLY A 95 -2.89 -9.97 5.74
N PRO A 96 -3.70 -10.51 6.67
CA PRO A 96 -5.06 -10.05 6.95
C PRO A 96 -5.13 -8.90 7.97
N ASN A 97 -4.00 -8.33 8.37
CA ASN A 97 -3.94 -7.35 9.46
C ASN A 97 -4.53 -5.98 9.08
N LEU A 98 -4.57 -5.69 7.78
CA LEU A 98 -4.96 -4.42 7.21
C LEU A 98 -5.85 -4.67 5.98
N MET A 99 -7.05 -4.10 5.98
CA MET A 99 -7.89 -4.00 4.80
C MET A 99 -7.97 -2.54 4.35
N PHE A 100 -7.38 -2.26 3.19
CA PHE A 100 -7.30 -0.92 2.63
C PHE A 100 -7.73 -0.94 1.16
N ASN A 101 -8.84 -0.27 0.88
CA ASN A 101 -9.29 -0.03 -0.49
C ASN A 101 -8.65 1.28 -0.99
N VAL A 102 -7.78 1.19 -2.00
CA VAL A 102 -6.98 2.33 -2.48
C VAL A 102 -7.80 3.41 -3.20
N THR A 103 -9.07 3.15 -3.49
CA THR A 103 -10.02 4.15 -4.02
C THR A 103 -10.65 5.02 -2.93
N ARG A 104 -10.57 4.61 -1.66
CA ARG A 104 -11.19 5.29 -0.52
C ARG A 104 -10.18 6.11 0.27
N ASP A 105 -10.69 6.98 1.13
CA ASP A 105 -9.87 7.75 2.06
C ASP A 105 -9.27 6.84 3.15
N LEU A 106 -8.13 7.25 3.72
CA LEU A 106 -7.46 6.51 4.79
C LEU A 106 -8.32 6.40 6.05
N ALA A 107 -9.30 7.29 6.26
CA ALA A 107 -10.29 7.16 7.32
C ALA A 107 -11.13 5.86 7.25
N TYR A 108 -11.18 5.20 6.08
CA TYR A 108 -11.89 3.93 5.88
C TYR A 108 -10.98 2.70 5.96
N VAL A 109 -9.70 2.88 6.32
CA VAL A 109 -8.80 1.77 6.59
C VAL A 109 -9.35 0.95 7.75
N GLN A 110 -9.50 -0.35 7.53
CA GLN A 110 -9.93 -1.28 8.56
C GLN A 110 -8.72 -2.08 9.02
N LEU A 111 -8.44 -2.00 10.32
CA LEU A 111 -7.43 -2.81 10.97
C LEU A 111 -8.11 -4.04 11.57
N ARG A 112 -7.36 -5.13 11.67
CA ARG A 112 -7.81 -6.30 12.42
C ARG A 112 -8.05 -5.90 13.90
N PRO A 113 -9.01 -6.51 14.63
CA PRO A 113 -9.37 -6.09 15.98
C PRO A 113 -8.23 -6.08 17.02
N ASP A 114 -7.15 -6.82 16.77
CA ASP A 114 -5.93 -6.88 17.57
C ASP A 114 -4.93 -5.74 17.28
N CYS A 115 -5.18 -4.96 16.22
CA CYS A 115 -4.31 -3.89 15.77
C CYS A 115 -4.87 -2.52 16.18
N LEU A 116 -4.04 -1.69 16.81
CA LEU A 116 -4.44 -0.35 17.23
C LEU A 116 -4.27 0.67 16.08
N PRO A 117 -5.15 1.69 15.95
CA PRO A 117 -5.00 2.75 14.95
C PRO A 117 -3.67 3.50 15.02
N THR A 118 -3.07 3.59 16.22
CA THR A 118 -1.75 4.20 16.44
C THR A 118 -0.63 3.48 15.69
N MET A 119 -0.80 2.20 15.35
CA MET A 119 0.17 1.44 14.56
C MET A 119 0.36 2.01 13.14
N LEU A 120 -0.57 2.81 12.64
CA LEU A 120 -0.38 3.52 11.37
C LEU A 120 0.72 4.61 11.48
N GLN A 121 1.00 5.11 12.69
CA GLN A 121 2.04 6.12 12.92
C GLN A 121 3.41 5.48 13.22
N GLU A 122 3.50 4.15 13.30
CA GLU A 122 4.74 3.44 13.52
C GLU A 122 5.61 3.43 12.25
N PRO A 123 6.95 3.29 12.38
CA PRO A 123 7.86 3.17 11.25
C PRO A 123 7.45 2.05 10.29
N ALA A 124 7.44 2.34 8.98
CA ALA A 124 7.08 1.39 7.94
C ALA A 124 8.09 0.23 7.82
N VAL A 125 9.36 0.49 8.16
CA VAL A 125 10.47 -0.46 8.08
C VAL A 125 11.38 -0.30 9.30
N HIS A 126 12.06 -1.38 9.66
CA HIS A 126 13.09 -1.41 10.69
C HIS A 126 14.42 -1.91 10.09
N PRO A 127 15.52 -1.16 10.19
CA PRO A 127 15.64 0.16 10.83
C PRO A 127 14.85 1.25 10.08
N PRO A 128 14.44 2.35 10.76
CA PRO A 128 13.76 3.48 10.15
C PRO A 128 14.50 4.06 8.94
N VAL A 129 13.76 4.40 7.88
CA VAL A 129 14.29 5.06 6.68
C VAL A 129 13.51 6.32 6.33
N PHE A 130 14.13 7.17 5.52
CA PHE A 130 13.57 8.47 5.10
C PHE A 130 13.14 8.49 3.63
N HIS A 131 13.52 7.46 2.86
CA HIS A 131 13.20 7.27 1.46
C HIS A 131 12.86 5.79 1.21
N MET A 132 11.81 5.53 0.44
CA MET A 132 11.35 4.18 0.08
C MET A 132 10.78 4.20 -1.34
N THR A 133 11.23 3.29 -2.19
CA THR A 133 10.70 3.10 -3.54
C THR A 133 9.81 1.87 -3.57
N ILE A 134 8.60 2.04 -4.10
CA ILE A 134 7.62 0.97 -4.24
C ILE A 134 7.32 0.78 -5.72
N ALA A 135 7.54 -0.41 -6.26
CA ALA A 135 7.25 -0.79 -7.64
C ALA A 135 5.88 -1.46 -7.74
N ILE A 136 5.15 -1.19 -8.83
CA ILE A 136 3.90 -1.87 -9.14
C ILE A 136 4.16 -2.87 -10.25
N PHE A 137 4.46 -4.12 -9.86
CA PHE A 137 4.88 -5.17 -10.79
C PHE A 137 3.89 -5.39 -11.94
N GLU A 138 2.58 -5.35 -11.66
CA GLU A 138 1.55 -5.55 -12.71
C GLU A 138 1.60 -4.48 -13.81
N LEU A 139 2.14 -3.29 -13.51
CA LEU A 139 2.11 -2.13 -14.40
C LEU A 139 3.49 -1.70 -14.91
N HIS A 140 4.56 -2.42 -14.56
CA HIS A 140 5.98 -2.40 -15.02
C HIS A 140 6.71 -1.04 -15.11
N THR A 141 6.00 0.07 -15.19
CA THR A 141 6.50 1.43 -15.44
C THR A 141 6.20 2.37 -14.28
N TRP A 142 5.43 1.90 -13.29
CA TRP A 142 5.01 2.73 -12.17
C TRP A 142 5.85 2.44 -10.93
N SER A 143 6.56 3.47 -10.50
CA SER A 143 7.15 3.57 -9.18
C SER A 143 6.41 4.61 -8.34
N ILE A 144 6.36 4.36 -7.05
CA ILE A 144 5.88 5.28 -6.03
C ILE A 144 7.08 5.58 -5.13
N GLU A 145 7.46 6.85 -5.06
CA GLU A 145 8.49 7.33 -4.14
C GLU A 145 7.82 7.89 -2.89
N VAL A 146 8.20 7.34 -1.73
CA VAL A 146 7.78 7.80 -0.41
C VAL A 146 8.98 8.47 0.24
N MET A 147 8.79 9.71 0.71
CA MET A 147 9.83 10.49 1.37
C MET A 147 9.27 11.13 2.64
N ASN A 148 9.96 10.98 3.76
CA ASN A 148 9.64 11.68 5.00
C ASN A 148 10.95 11.92 5.79
N PRO A 149 11.34 13.18 6.05
CA PRO A 149 12.59 13.50 6.74
C PRO A 149 12.62 13.07 8.21
N ARG A 150 11.47 12.73 8.82
CA ARG A 150 11.40 12.32 10.23
C ARG A 150 11.47 10.81 10.41
N CYS A 151 10.92 10.07 9.46
CA CYS A 151 10.87 8.60 9.31
C CYS A 151 9.65 8.30 8.45
N ILE A 152 9.74 7.36 7.52
CA ILE A 152 8.55 6.87 6.80
C ILE A 152 7.72 6.02 7.75
N THR A 153 6.45 6.40 7.92
CA THR A 153 5.46 5.65 8.71
C THR A 153 4.58 4.76 7.82
N VAL A 154 3.85 3.82 8.42
CA VAL A 154 2.85 3.01 7.71
C VAL A 154 1.81 3.92 7.02
N HIS A 155 1.35 4.97 7.71
CA HIS A 155 0.41 5.95 7.19
C HIS A 155 0.95 6.64 5.93
N ASP A 156 2.21 7.08 5.94
CA ASP A 156 2.84 7.75 4.79
C ASP A 156 2.85 6.85 3.55
N VAL A 157 3.15 5.55 3.74
CA VAL A 157 3.16 4.56 2.66
C VAL A 157 1.76 4.41 2.06
N LEU A 158 0.74 4.16 2.88
CA LEU A 158 -0.64 3.97 2.41
C LEU A 158 -1.19 5.23 1.73
N LEU A 159 -0.91 6.41 2.31
CA LEU A 159 -1.32 7.69 1.74
C LEU A 159 -0.69 7.90 0.37
N ARG A 160 0.62 7.69 0.25
CA ARG A 160 1.34 7.90 -1.01
C ARG A 160 0.91 6.91 -2.10
N ILE A 161 0.61 5.66 -1.74
CA ILE A 161 0.02 4.66 -2.65
C ILE A 161 -1.31 5.20 -3.21
N ARG A 162 -2.23 5.62 -2.32
CA ARG A 162 -3.53 6.18 -2.73
C ARG A 162 -3.37 7.39 -3.63
N GLU A 163 -2.58 8.37 -3.22
CA GLU A 163 -2.37 9.60 -3.98
C GLU A 163 -1.85 9.28 -5.38
N GLN A 164 -0.85 8.41 -5.51
CA GLN A 164 -0.27 8.09 -6.80
C GLN A 164 -1.24 7.35 -7.72
N LEU A 165 -2.04 6.43 -7.17
CA LEU A 165 -3.03 5.66 -7.94
C LEU A 165 -4.27 6.49 -8.31
N ASN A 166 -4.61 7.52 -7.54
CA ASN A 166 -5.75 8.40 -7.86
C ASN A 166 -5.41 9.51 -8.85
N ARG A 167 -4.16 9.63 -9.31
CA ARG A 167 -3.78 10.56 -10.39
C ARG A 167 -4.38 10.12 -11.72
N SER A 168 -4.70 11.11 -12.56
CA SER A 168 -5.09 10.86 -13.95
C SER A 168 -3.97 10.14 -14.71
N ALA A 169 -4.35 9.19 -15.54
CA ALA A 169 -3.42 8.44 -16.37
C ALA A 169 -2.87 9.34 -17.49
N ALA A 170 -1.56 9.28 -17.71
CA ALA A 170 -0.91 10.00 -18.79
C ALA A 170 -1.19 9.34 -20.14
N ALA A 171 -1.14 10.11 -21.23
CA ALA A 171 -1.45 9.62 -22.58
C ALA A 171 -0.56 8.45 -23.04
N HIS A 172 0.68 8.35 -22.55
CA HIS A 172 1.56 7.22 -22.89
C HIS A 172 1.18 5.95 -22.11
N GLU A 173 0.65 6.07 -20.90
CA GLU A 173 0.15 4.95 -20.08
C GLU A 173 -1.09 4.32 -20.73
N MET A 174 -1.90 5.14 -21.41
CA MET A 174 -3.07 4.70 -22.18
C MET A 174 -2.72 3.81 -23.38
N ARG A 175 -1.45 3.72 -23.77
CA ARG A 175 -0.99 2.80 -24.83
C ARG A 175 -0.65 1.40 -24.30
N ASN A 176 -0.70 1.20 -22.98
CA ASN A 176 -0.39 -0.06 -22.35
C ASN A 176 -1.44 -1.13 -22.74
N PRO A 177 -1.06 -2.41 -22.92
CA PRO A 177 -2.02 -3.51 -23.19
C PRO A 177 -3.17 -3.60 -22.17
N SER A 178 -2.99 -3.09 -20.96
CA SER A 178 -4.02 -3.02 -19.91
C SER A 178 -5.09 -1.94 -20.13
N HIS A 179 -5.03 -1.18 -21.24
CA HIS A 179 -5.96 -0.10 -21.55
C HIS A 179 -7.43 -0.54 -21.54
N ALA A 180 -7.75 -1.72 -22.06
CA ALA A 180 -9.14 -2.23 -22.08
C ALA A 180 -9.69 -2.40 -20.65
N VAL A 181 -8.89 -2.99 -19.76
CA VAL A 181 -9.23 -3.17 -18.33
C VAL A 181 -9.43 -1.81 -17.65
N ALA A 182 -8.56 -0.84 -17.96
CA ALA A 182 -8.68 0.52 -17.46
C ALA A 182 -9.98 1.20 -17.93
N MET A 183 -10.39 1.03 -19.19
CA MET A 183 -11.63 1.63 -19.70
C MET A 183 -12.87 1.03 -19.07
N ASP A 184 -12.91 -0.28 -18.88
CA ASP A 184 -14.05 -0.93 -18.23
C ASP A 184 -14.15 -0.54 -16.75
N SER A 185 -13.02 -0.43 -16.06
CA SER A 185 -12.97 0.02 -14.66
C SER A 185 -13.34 1.50 -14.53
N PHE A 186 -12.85 2.35 -15.44
CA PHE A 186 -13.24 3.76 -15.53
C PHE A 186 -14.76 3.90 -15.70
N ARG A 187 -15.37 3.15 -16.64
CA ARG A 187 -16.83 3.14 -16.84
C ARG A 187 -17.57 2.67 -15.58
N ALA A 188 -17.08 1.60 -14.95
CA ALA A 188 -17.66 1.05 -13.73
C ALA A 188 -17.56 2.01 -12.54
N ARG A 189 -16.48 2.81 -12.47
CA ARG A 189 -16.27 3.85 -11.45
C ARG A 189 -17.14 5.08 -11.70
N CYS A 190 -17.16 5.58 -12.93
CA CYS A 190 -17.91 6.80 -13.24
C CYS A 190 -19.39 6.63 -12.98
N ARG A 191 -19.98 5.47 -13.30
CA ARG A 191 -21.43 5.24 -13.26
C ARG A 191 -22.17 6.49 -13.78
N ALA A 192 -23.32 6.83 -13.23
CA ALA A 192 -24.05 8.04 -13.57
C ALA A 192 -23.50 9.31 -12.88
N ASP A 193 -22.28 9.30 -12.33
CA ASP A 193 -21.67 10.47 -11.67
C ASP A 193 -20.80 11.28 -12.67
N PRO A 194 -21.25 12.47 -13.09
CA PRO A 194 -20.50 13.31 -14.03
C PRO A 194 -19.18 13.82 -13.44
N ARG A 195 -19.05 13.89 -12.11
CA ARG A 195 -17.84 14.40 -11.44
C ARG A 195 -16.68 13.44 -11.59
N GLU A 196 -16.91 12.15 -11.43
CA GLU A 196 -15.90 11.11 -11.65
C GLU A 196 -15.51 11.02 -13.13
N HIS A 197 -16.47 11.22 -14.04
CA HIS A 197 -16.20 11.26 -15.48
C HIS A 197 -15.29 12.42 -15.88
N ALA A 198 -15.50 13.61 -15.29
CA ALA A 198 -14.68 14.80 -15.56
C ALA A 198 -13.21 14.65 -15.13
N GLN A 199 -12.92 13.76 -14.18
CA GLN A 199 -11.55 13.46 -13.74
C GLN A 199 -10.80 12.52 -14.71
N GLY A 200 -11.52 11.93 -15.66
CA GLY A 200 -10.98 10.99 -16.63
C GLY A 200 -10.49 9.69 -16.01
N VAL A 201 -9.70 8.98 -16.80
CA VAL A 201 -9.12 7.69 -16.43
C VAL A 201 -8.02 7.94 -15.41
N LYS A 202 -8.10 7.24 -14.29
CA LYS A 202 -7.10 7.27 -13.22
C LYS A 202 -6.21 6.04 -13.30
N ARG A 203 -5.03 6.14 -12.69
CA ARG A 203 -4.10 5.02 -12.59
C ARG A 203 -4.70 3.80 -11.88
N VAL A 204 -5.54 4.00 -10.87
CA VAL A 204 -6.26 2.93 -10.17
C VAL A 204 -7.15 2.11 -11.09
N ASP A 205 -7.65 2.68 -12.19
CA ASP A 205 -8.51 1.95 -13.12
C ASP A 205 -7.74 0.82 -13.83
N PHE A 206 -6.41 0.95 -13.98
CA PHE A 206 -5.56 -0.09 -14.55
C PHE A 206 -5.44 -1.33 -13.65
N LEU A 207 -5.77 -1.22 -12.37
CA LEU A 207 -5.81 -2.36 -11.44
C LEU A 207 -7.06 -3.22 -11.64
N GLY A 208 -8.03 -2.75 -12.42
CA GLY A 208 -9.25 -3.51 -12.66
C GLY A 208 -10.07 -3.67 -11.37
N PRO A 209 -10.60 -4.87 -11.10
CA PRO A 209 -11.28 -5.17 -9.84
C PRO A 209 -10.34 -5.33 -8.63
N LYS A 210 -9.01 -5.30 -8.81
CA LYS A 210 -8.02 -5.48 -7.72
C LYS A 210 -7.72 -4.18 -6.99
N VAL A 211 -8.70 -3.65 -6.25
CA VAL A 211 -8.57 -2.34 -5.58
C VAL A 211 -8.16 -2.44 -4.10
N PHE A 212 -7.93 -3.64 -3.58
CA PHE A 212 -7.51 -3.83 -2.19
C PHE A 212 -6.01 -4.03 -2.10
N PHE A 213 -5.37 -3.26 -1.23
CA PHE A 213 -3.97 -3.44 -0.86
C PHE A 213 -3.79 -4.80 -0.17
N ASN A 214 -2.83 -5.60 -0.66
CA ASN A 214 -2.54 -6.95 -0.17
C ASN A 214 -1.14 -7.06 0.45
N GLY A 215 -0.48 -5.92 0.69
CA GLY A 215 0.87 -5.89 1.25
C GLY A 215 1.97 -5.52 0.25
N LEU A 216 3.16 -5.39 0.80
CA LEU A 216 4.42 -5.18 0.10
C LEU A 216 5.34 -6.39 0.32
N THR A 217 6.18 -6.70 -0.66
CA THR A 217 7.28 -7.66 -0.52
C THR A 217 8.57 -7.03 -1.01
N ARG A 218 9.72 -7.42 -0.47
CA ARG A 218 11.00 -6.94 -1.00
C ARG A 218 11.16 -7.36 -2.45
N ALA A 219 11.66 -6.45 -3.29
CA ALA A 219 11.89 -6.72 -4.70
C ALA A 219 12.87 -7.89 -4.90
N ARG A 220 12.60 -8.71 -5.92
CA ARG A 220 13.36 -9.94 -6.18
C ARG A 220 14.70 -9.71 -6.85
N ASP A 221 14.90 -8.54 -7.44
CA ASP A 221 16.14 -8.13 -8.11
C ASP A 221 17.25 -7.74 -7.13
N GLY A 222 16.98 -7.81 -5.82
CA GLY A 222 17.92 -7.43 -4.77
C GLY A 222 18.07 -5.92 -4.60
N SER A 223 17.26 -5.12 -5.31
CA SER A 223 17.21 -3.67 -5.10
C SER A 223 16.62 -3.33 -3.74
N ASP A 224 16.87 -2.10 -3.29
CA ASP A 224 16.24 -1.56 -2.08
C ASP A 224 14.84 -1.01 -2.37
N SER A 225 14.02 -1.82 -3.04
CA SER A 225 12.65 -1.48 -3.41
C SER A 225 11.65 -2.55 -2.97
N TRP A 226 10.37 -2.17 -3.01
CA TRP A 226 9.27 -3.00 -2.52
C TRP A 226 8.24 -3.21 -3.63
N ASP A 227 7.88 -4.46 -3.90
CA ASP A 227 6.81 -4.82 -4.82
C ASP A 227 5.45 -4.69 -4.12
N LEU A 228 4.55 -3.89 -4.70
CA LEU A 228 3.20 -3.70 -4.25
C LEU A 228 2.25 -4.75 -4.83
N HIS A 229 1.47 -5.40 -3.94
CA HIS A 229 0.50 -6.41 -4.30
C HIS A 229 -0.93 -5.93 -4.06
N PHE A 230 -1.83 -6.30 -4.98
CA PHE A 230 -3.26 -6.06 -4.84
C PHE A 230 -4.04 -7.36 -4.86
N SER A 231 -5.25 -7.31 -4.30
CA SER A 231 -6.23 -8.41 -4.33
C SER A 231 -7.59 -7.90 -4.75
N HIS A 232 -8.43 -8.82 -5.22
CA HIS A 232 -9.84 -8.58 -5.43
C HIS A 232 -10.54 -8.39 -4.07
N GLY A 233 -11.59 -7.56 -4.04
CA GLY A 233 -12.49 -7.54 -2.90
C GLY A 233 -13.16 -8.90 -2.75
N VAL A 234 -13.06 -9.48 -1.55
CA VAL A 234 -13.81 -10.69 -1.17
C VAL A 234 -15.25 -10.29 -0.84
#